data_AF-A0ABD1PC18-F1
#
_entry.id   AF-A0ABD1PC18-F1
#
_cell.length_a   1.000
_cell.length_b   1.000
_cell.length_c   1.000
_cell.angle_alpha   90.00
_cell.angle_beta   90.00
_cell.angle_gamma   90.00
#
_symmetry.space_group_name_H-M   'P 1'
#
loop_
_entity.id
_entity.type
_entity.pdbx_description
1 polymer ?
#
loop_
_entity_poly.entity_id
_entity_poly.type
_entity_poly.pdbx_seq_one_letter_code
_entity_poly.pdbx_strand_id
1 'polypeptide(L)'
;MDTGDDWDTRLGICGQSGYLFVVSMDTGDDRDTRLGRYGQSGYLYVVSMDIGDDRDTRLGRNGQSGYLYVVSMDTEDDRDTRLGRYGQSGYMYVVSMDTGDDRDTRLCRYGQSGYLYVVSIDTEDDRYTDIDNQGTCILFQ
;
A
#
# COMPACT_ATOMS: atom_id res chain seq x y z
N MET A 1 20.31 -0.45 -20.58
CA MET A 1 20.13 0.98 -20.84
C MET A 1 18.82 1.35 -20.20
N ASP A 2 18.93 2.00 -19.05
CA ASP A 2 17.83 2.66 -18.36
C ASP A 2 17.89 4.12 -18.80
N THR A 3 16.77 4.66 -19.27
CA THR A 3 16.72 6.01 -19.84
C THR A 3 15.44 6.69 -19.38
N GLY A 4 15.58 7.67 -18.49
CA GLY A 4 14.59 8.73 -18.29
C GLY A 4 14.31 9.02 -16.82
N ASP A 5 15.06 9.97 -16.28
CA ASP A 5 14.72 10.86 -15.15
C ASP A 5 14.11 10.18 -13.89
N ASP A 6 15.04 9.90 -12.96
CA ASP A 6 14.94 9.18 -11.68
C ASP A 6 14.21 9.93 -10.55
N TRP A 7 12.92 9.64 -10.30
CA TRP A 7 12.25 9.94 -9.02
C TRP A 7 11.34 8.78 -8.62
N ASP A 8 11.91 7.60 -8.38
CA ASP A 8 11.18 6.43 -7.85
C ASP A 8 11.63 6.21 -6.39
N THR A 9 10.74 6.38 -5.39
CA THR A 9 11.03 5.92 -4.03
C THR A 9 10.87 4.40 -3.92
N ARG A 10 11.96 3.72 -3.55
CA ARG A 10 11.99 2.25 -3.38
C ARG A 10 12.72 1.80 -2.13
N LEU A 11 11.99 1.21 -1.19
CA LEU A 11 12.57 0.70 0.06
C LEU A 11 12.06 -0.69 0.43
N GLY A 12 12.90 -1.45 1.14
CA GLY A 12 12.54 -2.78 1.63
C GLY A 12 12.30 -3.80 0.50
N ILE A 13 13.12 -3.79 -0.54
CA ILE A 13 13.09 -4.80 -1.60
C ILE A 13 14.03 -5.95 -1.21
N CYS A 14 13.49 -7.12 -0.86
CA CYS A 14 14.32 -8.28 -0.48
C CYS A 14 13.85 -9.58 -1.16
N GLY A 15 14.81 -10.50 -1.35
CA GLY A 15 14.60 -11.69 -2.16
C GLY A 15 13.70 -12.76 -1.54
N GLN A 16 13.73 -12.96 -0.23
CA GLN A 16 13.05 -14.10 0.40
C GLN A 16 12.13 -13.65 1.54
N SER A 17 12.68 -12.94 2.52
CA SER A 17 11.93 -12.40 3.64
C SER A 17 12.40 -11.00 3.98
N GLY A 18 11.55 -10.18 4.61
CA GLY A 18 12.01 -8.93 5.19
C GLY A 18 10.99 -8.21 6.05
N TYR A 19 11.51 -7.21 6.76
CA TYR A 19 10.76 -6.33 7.64
C TYR A 19 11.16 -4.90 7.27
N LEU A 20 10.18 -4.04 7.09
CA LEU A 20 10.39 -2.60 6.91
C LEU A 20 9.50 -1.85 7.89
N PHE A 21 10.12 -0.95 8.62
CA PHE A 21 9.47 -0.06 9.57
C PHE A 21 9.72 1.37 9.14
N VAL A 22 8.65 2.10 8.85
CA VAL A 22 8.66 3.50 8.44
C VAL A 22 7.94 4.30 9.50
N VAL A 23 8.65 5.22 10.14
CA VAL A 23 8.06 6.13 11.14
C VAL A 23 7.37 7.30 10.44
N SER A 24 8.07 7.92 9.51
CA SER A 24 7.53 9.00 8.71
C SER A 24 8.24 8.99 7.37
N MET A 25 7.49 9.26 6.33
CA MET A 25 8.00 9.38 4.98
C MET A 25 7.18 10.44 4.26
N ASP A 26 7.87 11.25 3.49
CA ASP A 26 7.33 12.26 2.61
C ASP A 26 8.09 12.07 1.29
N THR A 27 7.37 11.69 0.23
CA THR A 27 7.96 11.42 -1.09
C THR A 27 7.84 12.59 -2.06
N GLY A 28 7.05 13.63 -1.74
CA GLY A 28 6.75 14.72 -2.68
C GLY A 28 6.23 14.18 -4.02
N ASP A 29 6.66 14.80 -5.13
CA ASP A 29 6.26 14.44 -6.50
C ASP A 29 7.15 13.32 -7.09
N ASP A 30 7.04 12.12 -6.56
CA ASP A 30 7.70 10.96 -7.14
C ASP A 30 6.90 10.43 -8.35
N ARG A 31 7.53 9.60 -9.16
CA ARG A 31 6.84 8.90 -10.24
C ARG A 31 6.11 7.68 -9.70
N ASP A 32 6.80 6.88 -8.89
CA ASP A 32 6.32 5.62 -8.34
C ASP A 32 6.90 5.40 -6.92
N THR A 33 6.05 5.37 -5.90
CA THR A 33 6.43 4.95 -4.54
C THR A 33 6.18 3.46 -4.33
N ARG A 34 7.23 2.72 -3.96
CA ARG A 34 7.15 1.26 -3.74
C ARG A 34 7.89 0.81 -2.48
N LEU A 35 7.13 0.34 -1.49
CA LEU A 35 7.69 -0.11 -0.20
C LEU A 35 7.33 -1.56 0.12
N GLY A 36 8.31 -2.28 0.68
CA GLY A 36 8.11 -3.62 1.24
C GLY A 36 7.76 -4.65 0.17
N ARG A 37 8.70 -4.94 -0.73
CA ARG A 37 8.56 -5.98 -1.75
C ARG A 37 9.41 -7.20 -1.40
N TYR A 38 8.74 -8.32 -1.11
CA TYR A 38 9.39 -9.54 -0.63
C TYR A 38 9.03 -10.79 -1.45
N GLY A 39 9.97 -11.73 -1.58
CA GLY A 39 9.76 -12.93 -2.41
C GLY A 39 8.85 -13.99 -1.79
N GLN A 40 8.97 -14.29 -0.50
CA GLN A 40 8.10 -15.24 0.19
C GLN A 40 7.24 -14.54 1.24
N SER A 41 7.87 -13.91 2.23
CA SER A 41 7.18 -13.36 3.40
C SER A 41 7.64 -11.94 3.70
N GLY A 42 6.75 -11.08 4.18
CA GLY A 42 7.11 -9.69 4.42
C GLY A 42 6.22 -8.98 5.41
N TYR A 43 6.82 -8.09 6.19
CA TYR A 43 6.14 -7.26 7.16
C TYR A 43 6.48 -5.80 6.86
N LEU A 44 5.45 -5.01 6.61
CA LEU A 44 5.56 -3.57 6.45
C LEU A 44 4.74 -2.88 7.53
N TYR A 45 5.39 -2.02 8.29
CA TYR A 45 4.75 -1.20 9.30
C TYR A 45 5.04 0.26 9.00
N VAL A 46 3.99 1.06 8.87
CA VAL A 46 4.02 2.48 8.53
C VAL A 46 3.24 3.23 9.61
N VAL A 47 3.90 4.19 10.27
CA VAL A 47 3.23 5.08 11.22
C VAL A 47 2.60 6.26 10.47
N SER A 48 3.38 7.01 9.72
CA SER A 48 2.84 8.06 8.86
C SER A 48 3.52 8.04 7.51
N MET A 49 2.75 8.38 6.49
CA MET A 49 3.20 8.51 5.13
C MET A 49 2.39 9.60 4.47
N ASP A 50 3.09 10.50 3.82
CA ASP A 50 2.56 11.58 3.03
C ASP A 50 3.16 11.40 1.62
N ILE A 51 2.29 11.23 0.64
CA ILE A 51 2.67 10.96 -0.75
C ILE A 51 1.97 12.02 -1.58
N GLY A 52 2.77 12.84 -2.28
CA GLY A 52 2.27 13.84 -3.22
C GLY A 52 1.87 13.19 -4.55
N ASP A 53 1.98 13.96 -5.65
CA ASP A 53 1.49 13.63 -7.00
C ASP A 53 2.18 12.42 -7.66
N ASP A 54 2.06 11.24 -7.06
CA ASP A 54 2.63 10.00 -7.56
C ASP A 54 1.77 9.45 -8.70
N ARG A 55 2.40 8.71 -9.62
CA ARG A 55 1.62 7.96 -10.60
C ARG A 55 0.99 6.72 -9.94
N ASP A 56 1.80 6.01 -9.16
CA ASP A 56 1.50 4.67 -8.67
C ASP A 56 2.11 4.45 -7.27
N THR A 57 1.30 4.55 -6.22
CA THR A 57 1.68 4.10 -4.87
C THR A 57 1.46 2.60 -4.67
N ARG A 58 2.49 1.88 -4.20
CA ARG A 58 2.40 0.44 -3.92
C ARG A 58 3.09 0.00 -2.65
N LEU A 59 2.30 -0.47 -1.69
CA LEU A 59 2.82 -0.93 -0.40
C LEU A 59 2.56 -2.41 -0.14
N GLY A 60 3.56 -3.09 0.40
CA GLY A 60 3.42 -4.45 0.94
C GLY A 60 3.11 -5.47 -0.15
N ARG A 61 4.10 -5.81 -0.98
CA ARG A 61 3.96 -6.80 -2.06
C ARG A 61 4.77 -8.06 -1.77
N ASN A 62 4.11 -9.17 -1.43
CA ASN A 62 4.79 -10.43 -1.09
C ASN A 62 4.35 -11.60 -1.96
N GLY A 63 5.27 -12.55 -2.19
CA GLY A 63 4.98 -13.70 -3.03
C GLY A 63 4.13 -14.79 -2.39
N GLN A 64 4.20 -15.01 -1.06
CA GLN A 64 3.36 -16.00 -0.36
C GLN A 64 2.54 -15.37 0.76
N SER A 65 3.18 -14.77 1.76
CA SER A 65 2.49 -14.22 2.93
C SER A 65 2.90 -12.79 3.26
N GLY A 66 2.00 -12.02 3.85
CA GLY A 66 2.32 -10.66 4.21
C GLY A 66 1.48 -10.02 5.29
N TYR A 67 2.09 -9.03 5.92
CA TYR A 67 1.48 -8.18 6.91
C TYR A 67 1.75 -6.73 6.54
N LEU A 68 0.69 -5.93 6.42
CA LEU A 68 0.76 -4.49 6.27
C LEU A 68 0.01 -3.86 7.45
N TYR A 69 0.69 -2.97 8.15
CA TYR A 69 0.09 -2.15 9.18
C TYR A 69 0.37 -0.68 8.86
N VAL A 70 -0.69 0.11 8.69
CA VAL A 70 -0.63 1.54 8.39
C VAL A 70 -1.44 2.25 9.47
N VAL A 71 -0.78 3.18 10.18
CA VAL A 71 -1.51 4.06 11.11
C VAL A 71 -2.11 5.22 10.33
N SER A 72 -1.31 5.98 9.60
CA SER A 72 -1.80 7.07 8.76
C SER A 72 -1.13 7.03 7.41
N MET A 73 -1.94 7.27 6.38
CA MET A 73 -1.51 7.46 5.01
C MET A 73 -2.32 8.61 4.44
N ASP A 74 -1.61 9.50 3.77
CA ASP A 74 -2.17 10.54 2.93
C ASP A 74 -1.56 10.35 1.54
N THR A 75 -2.41 10.21 0.53
CA THR A 75 -2.03 10.20 -0.88
C THR A 75 -2.86 11.24 -1.59
N GLU A 76 -2.21 12.18 -2.27
CA GLU A 76 -2.88 13.19 -3.08
C GLU A 76 -2.63 12.93 -4.57
N ASP A 77 -3.69 13.00 -5.39
CA ASP A 77 -3.64 12.98 -6.86
C ASP A 77 -3.02 11.72 -7.50
N ASP A 78 -3.01 10.60 -6.77
CA ASP A 78 -2.46 9.33 -7.26
C ASP A 78 -3.34 8.73 -8.35
N ARG A 79 -2.73 8.16 -9.40
CA ARG A 79 -3.55 7.42 -10.39
C ARG A 79 -3.95 6.04 -9.92
N ASP A 80 -3.16 5.42 -9.05
CA ASP A 80 -3.29 4.01 -8.69
C ASP A 80 -2.66 3.76 -7.31
N THR A 81 -3.43 3.89 -6.23
CA THR A 81 -3.00 3.51 -4.88
C THR A 81 -3.29 2.04 -4.62
N ARG A 82 -2.25 1.23 -4.32
CA ARG A 82 -2.40 -0.22 -4.12
C ARG A 82 -1.71 -0.73 -2.89
N LEU A 83 -2.51 -1.23 -1.95
CA LEU A 83 -2.01 -1.70 -0.67
C LEU A 83 -2.21 -3.21 -0.52
N GLY A 84 -1.16 -3.89 -0.08
CA GLY A 84 -1.19 -5.29 0.37
C GLY A 84 -1.52 -6.28 -0.74
N ARG A 85 -0.51 -6.62 -1.54
CA ARG A 85 -0.62 -7.65 -2.59
C ARG A 85 0.15 -8.90 -2.21
N TYR A 86 -0.56 -10.00 -1.95
CA TYR A 86 0.02 -11.24 -1.44
C TYR A 86 -0.38 -12.46 -2.28
N GLY A 87 0.48 -13.48 -2.37
CA GLY A 87 0.19 -14.65 -3.20
C GLY A 87 -0.80 -15.63 -2.57
N GLN A 88 -0.64 -15.95 -1.29
CA GLN A 88 -1.49 -16.93 -0.59
C GLN A 88 -2.26 -16.28 0.55
N SER A 89 -1.55 -15.67 1.52
CA SER A 89 -2.15 -15.12 2.74
C SER A 89 -1.74 -13.68 3.02
N GLY A 90 -2.66 -12.90 3.59
CA GLY A 90 -2.45 -11.49 3.87
C GLY A 90 -3.15 -11.00 5.13
N TYR A 91 -2.52 -10.11 5.87
CA TYR A 91 -3.16 -9.34 6.91
C TYR A 91 -2.89 -7.86 6.66
N MET A 92 -3.95 -7.08 6.63
CA MET A 92 -3.87 -5.64 6.50
C MET A 92 -4.65 -4.99 7.63
N TYR A 93 -4.01 -4.00 8.23
CA TYR A 93 -4.62 -3.14 9.22
C TYR A 93 -4.32 -1.69 8.85
N VAL A 94 -5.37 -0.92 8.61
CA VAL A 94 -5.31 0.51 8.29
C VAL A 94 -6.12 1.25 9.33
N VAL A 95 -5.50 2.20 10.04
CA VAL A 95 -6.24 3.07 10.95
C VAL A 95 -6.88 4.20 10.15
N SER A 96 -6.08 5.10 9.60
CA SER A 96 -6.56 6.19 8.76
C SER A 96 -5.85 6.17 7.41
N MET A 97 -6.64 6.48 6.39
CA MET A 97 -6.20 6.67 5.03
C MET A 97 -6.99 7.83 4.45
N ASP A 98 -6.30 8.79 3.88
CA ASP A 98 -6.86 9.76 2.97
C ASP A 98 -6.24 9.48 1.62
N THR A 99 -7.07 9.40 0.60
CA THR A 99 -6.60 9.26 -0.79
C THR A 99 -7.04 10.42 -1.67
N GLY A 100 -7.56 11.51 -1.08
CA GLY A 100 -7.93 12.73 -1.80
C GLY A 100 -8.66 12.48 -3.14
N ASP A 101 -8.04 12.97 -4.22
CA ASP A 101 -8.50 12.91 -5.62
C ASP A 101 -7.91 11.72 -6.41
N ASP A 102 -7.52 10.65 -5.72
CA ASP A 102 -7.02 9.44 -6.36
C ASP A 102 -7.99 8.93 -7.42
N ARG A 103 -7.46 8.26 -8.45
CA ARG A 103 -8.34 7.67 -9.48
C ARG A 103 -8.87 6.30 -9.09
N ASP A 104 -7.98 5.48 -8.55
CA ASP A 104 -8.19 4.05 -8.33
C ASP A 104 -7.47 3.62 -7.04
N THR A 105 -8.20 3.53 -5.92
CA THR A 105 -7.67 2.90 -4.70
C THR A 105 -8.01 1.42 -4.65
N ARG A 106 -7.00 0.56 -4.48
CA ARG A 106 -7.19 -0.89 -4.29
C ARG A 106 -6.54 -1.38 -3.02
N LEU A 107 -7.38 -1.85 -2.12
CA LEU A 107 -6.97 -2.42 -0.86
C LEU A 107 -7.08 -3.93 -0.91
N CYS A 108 -6.02 -4.58 -0.45
CA CYS A 108 -5.96 -6.01 -0.25
C CYS A 108 -6.17 -6.83 -1.52
N ARG A 109 -5.14 -7.55 -1.95
CA ARG A 109 -5.28 -8.56 -2.98
C ARG A 109 -4.51 -9.81 -2.61
N TYR A 110 -5.23 -10.89 -2.31
CA TYR A 110 -4.64 -12.18 -1.94
C TYR A 110 -5.26 -13.34 -2.69
N GLY A 111 -4.46 -14.39 -2.92
CA GLY A 111 -4.88 -15.53 -3.74
C GLY A 111 -5.71 -16.60 -3.02
N GLN A 112 -5.69 -16.67 -1.67
CA GLN A 112 -6.45 -17.70 -0.94
C GLN A 112 -7.13 -17.19 0.33
N SER A 113 -6.44 -16.42 1.17
CA SER A 113 -7.04 -15.93 2.41
C SER A 113 -6.45 -14.59 2.83
N GLY A 114 -7.26 -13.77 3.49
CA GLY A 114 -6.73 -12.62 4.17
C GLY A 114 -7.75 -11.92 5.02
N TYR A 115 -7.22 -10.99 5.80
CA TYR A 115 -7.98 -10.16 6.71
C TYR A 115 -7.68 -8.71 6.39
N LEU A 116 -8.74 -7.95 6.21
CA LEU A 116 -8.67 -6.51 6.10
C LEU A 116 -9.43 -5.90 7.27
N TYR A 117 -8.72 -5.09 8.02
CA TYR A 117 -9.30 -4.23 9.05
C TYR A 117 -9.01 -2.78 8.69
N VAL A 118 -10.07 -2.00 8.54
CA VAL A 118 -10.00 -0.57 8.22
C VAL A 118 -10.83 0.18 9.26
N VAL A 119 -10.23 1.18 9.91
CA VAL A 119 -10.96 2.06 10.83
C VAL A 119 -11.61 3.22 10.07
N SER A 120 -10.88 3.90 9.20
CA SER A 120 -11.40 4.97 8.36
C SER A 120 -10.62 5.08 7.06
N ILE A 121 -11.34 5.28 5.96
CA ILE A 121 -10.79 5.73 4.69
C ILE A 121 -11.63 6.93 4.29
N ASP A 122 -10.98 8.05 3.98
CA ASP A 122 -11.59 9.15 3.27
C ASP A 122 -11.16 9.10 1.80
N THR A 123 -12.12 9.38 0.94
CA THR A 123 -11.97 9.36 -0.52
C THR A 123 -12.80 10.52 -1.03
N GLU A 124 -12.18 11.69 -1.21
CA GLU A 124 -12.94 12.92 -1.53
C GLU A 124 -13.50 12.88 -2.97
N ASP A 125 -12.73 12.41 -3.96
CA ASP A 125 -13.19 12.25 -5.36
C ASP A 125 -12.70 10.94 -6.01
N ASP A 126 -12.44 9.93 -5.18
CA ASP A 126 -11.89 8.66 -5.64
C ASP A 126 -12.87 7.94 -6.57
N ARG A 127 -12.49 7.81 -7.84
CA ARG A 127 -13.43 7.34 -8.88
C ARG A 127 -13.73 5.85 -8.74
N TYR A 128 -12.84 5.09 -8.10
CA TYR A 128 -12.97 3.67 -7.93
C TYR A 128 -12.16 3.13 -6.74
N THR A 129 -12.83 2.87 -5.62
CA THR A 129 -12.26 2.12 -4.50
C THR A 129 -12.67 0.65 -4.57
N ASP A 130 -11.69 -0.26 -4.64
CA ASP A 130 -11.89 -1.71 -4.65
C ASP A 130 -11.22 -2.39 -3.46
N ILE A 131 -11.99 -3.26 -2.82
CA ILE A 131 -11.55 -4.05 -1.68
C ILE A 131 -11.65 -5.52 -2.10
N ASP A 132 -10.57 -6.07 -2.67
CA ASP A 132 -10.51 -7.45 -3.19
C ASP A 132 -10.17 -8.44 -2.07
N ASN A 133 -11.18 -8.74 -1.25
CA ASN A 133 -11.02 -9.64 -0.11
C ASN A 133 -11.67 -11.00 -0.40
N GLN A 134 -10.86 -12.04 -0.65
CA GLN A 134 -11.31 -13.45 -0.62
C GLN A 134 -11.47 -14.01 0.82
N GLY A 135 -11.51 -13.13 1.83
CA GLY A 135 -11.66 -13.41 3.26
C GLY A 135 -12.57 -12.39 3.95
N THR A 136 -12.26 -12.03 5.21
CA THR A 136 -13.14 -11.19 6.04
C THR A 136 -12.76 -9.71 5.94
N CYS A 137 -13.71 -8.87 5.54
CA CYS A 137 -13.58 -7.40 5.55
C CYS A 137 -14.40 -6.84 6.71
N ILE A 138 -13.77 -6.04 7.58
CA ILE A 138 -14.46 -5.28 8.61
C ILE A 138 -14.14 -3.80 8.37
N LEU A 139 -15.15 -3.05 7.94
CA LEU A 139 -15.09 -1.60 7.76
C LEU A 139 -15.92 -0.94 8.88
N PHE A 140 -15.31 0.01 9.57
CA PHE A 140 -16.03 0.93 10.45
C PHE A 140 -16.16 2.27 9.72
N GLN A 141 -17.33 2.88 9.78
CA GLN A 141 -17.64 4.21 9.21
C GLN A 141 -18.10 5.12 10.34
#